data_AF-A0AA41X1Y9-F1
#
_entry.id   AF-A0AA41X1Y9-F1
#
_cell.length_a   1.000
_cell.length_b   1.000
_cell.length_c   1.000
_cell.angle_alpha   90.00
_cell.angle_beta   90.00
_cell.angle_gamma   90.00
#
_symmetry.space_group_name_H-M   'P 1'
#
loop_
_entity.id
_entity.type
_entity.pdbx_description
1 polymer ?
#
loop_
_entity_poly.entity_id
_entity_poly.type
_entity_poly.pdbx_seq_one_letter_code
_entity_poly.pdbx_strand_id
1 'polypeptide(L)'
;MSPSALKEKLYTTIDKQQCIYATYVKPVNWGNVALACVLTVVYLGLLGNMAFALAELPHLSLGWHIILLTITIYWVFTVMHEASHENIFAGTPKLSRLENPLGWLASVPFIIMPFSLFKVVHLIHHAHTNDPEKDPDHFMAGPVWLAFGKGLILPLSYLHFFIKASVNGQVTILAVWQTVAYFIGLAFLGMFVAGLGIWDTILLYLILPVFLASALLAFALDYLPHYPHQTQSAPEHSRNFNFFGAKWIFMGQNTHQVHHALPRIPWYRYDAHINDVTGAITQSRCTNATDNTNQTMISHKVRVELNGTVHEINVAPNETVLQAALTQQIRLPHACKKGLCGRCKIAVQGAHHMQNEHSPGLLSVEKQSGVSLACQCIPEEALQIKPIS
;
A
#
# COMPACT_ATOMS: atom_id res chain seq x y z
N MET A 1 -25.77 13.96 -14.72
CA MET A 1 -24.51 14.61 -15.14
C MET A 1 -24.15 14.05 -16.50
N SER A 2 -23.80 14.86 -17.50
CA SER A 2 -23.44 14.33 -18.82
C SER A 2 -22.10 13.59 -18.77
N PRO A 3 -21.86 12.60 -19.65
CA PRO A 3 -20.56 11.92 -19.75
C PRO A 3 -19.38 12.89 -19.97
N SER A 4 -19.61 14.01 -20.65
CA SER A 4 -18.61 15.07 -20.87
C SER A 4 -18.23 15.80 -19.58
N ALA A 5 -19.21 16.18 -18.76
CA ALA A 5 -18.97 16.86 -17.48
C ALA A 5 -18.28 15.95 -16.45
N LEU A 6 -18.55 14.63 -16.51
CA LEU A 6 -17.86 13.64 -15.69
C LEU A 6 -16.40 13.51 -16.12
N LYS A 7 -16.15 13.43 -17.43
CA LYS A 7 -14.80 13.35 -18.00
C LYS A 7 -13.96 14.57 -17.59
N GLU A 8 -14.48 15.78 -17.78
CA GLU A 8 -13.80 17.04 -17.43
C GLU A 8 -13.48 17.17 -15.92
N LYS A 9 -14.41 16.74 -15.05
CA LYS A 9 -14.20 16.73 -13.59
C LYS A 9 -13.15 15.70 -13.15
N LEU A 10 -13.09 14.54 -13.82
CA LEU A 10 -12.03 13.56 -13.56
C LEU A 10 -10.65 14.10 -13.99
N TYR A 11 -10.51 14.61 -15.22
CA TYR A 11 -9.22 15.13 -15.72
C TYR A 11 -8.64 16.25 -14.82
N THR A 12 -9.47 17.23 -14.44
CA THR A 12 -9.05 18.32 -13.54
C THR A 12 -8.61 17.85 -12.15
N THR A 13 -9.21 16.77 -11.63
CA THR A 13 -8.82 16.20 -10.34
C THR A 13 -7.47 15.49 -10.43
N ILE A 14 -7.21 14.79 -11.53
CA ILE A 14 -6.01 13.98 -11.70
C ILE A 14 -4.78 14.86 -12.03
N ASP A 15 -4.94 15.91 -12.83
CA ASP A 15 -3.90 16.92 -13.07
C ASP A 15 -3.44 17.57 -11.75
N LYS A 16 -4.39 17.84 -10.84
CA LYS A 16 -4.10 18.37 -9.51
C LYS A 16 -3.25 17.40 -8.69
N GLN A 17 -3.57 16.11 -8.68
CA GLN A 17 -2.78 15.10 -7.96
C GLN A 17 -1.35 15.00 -8.50
N GLN A 18 -1.16 15.02 -9.82
CA GLN A 18 0.17 15.00 -10.42
C GLN A 18 0.97 16.27 -10.15
N CYS A 19 0.33 17.43 -10.23
CA CYS A 19 0.92 18.74 -9.89
C CYS A 19 1.43 18.71 -8.43
N ILE A 20 0.63 18.13 -7.51
CA ILE A 20 1.02 17.91 -6.12
C ILE A 20 2.20 16.93 -6.05
N TYR A 21 2.15 15.76 -6.68
CA TYR A 21 3.25 14.81 -6.62
C TYR A 21 4.57 15.36 -7.16
N ALA A 22 4.56 16.03 -8.32
CA ALA A 22 5.74 16.65 -8.90
C ALA A 22 6.35 17.72 -7.96
N THR A 23 5.52 18.38 -7.15
CA THR A 23 5.97 19.42 -6.21
C THR A 23 6.46 18.84 -4.89
N TYR A 24 5.83 17.78 -4.39
CA TYR A 24 5.98 17.34 -3.00
C TYR A 24 6.67 15.98 -2.82
N VAL A 25 6.77 15.17 -3.87
CA VAL A 25 7.57 13.94 -3.84
C VAL A 25 9.05 14.32 -3.85
N LYS A 26 9.70 14.18 -2.69
CA LYS A 26 11.14 14.40 -2.57
C LYS A 26 11.93 13.15 -2.97
N PRO A 27 13.19 13.30 -3.41
CA PRO A 27 14.10 12.19 -3.69
C PRO A 27 14.18 11.15 -2.54
N VAL A 28 14.30 11.66 -1.31
CA VAL A 28 14.33 10.88 -0.07
C VAL A 28 13.45 11.56 0.98
N ASN A 29 12.61 10.77 1.65
CA ASN A 29 11.74 11.23 2.73
C ASN A 29 12.38 10.93 4.10
N TRP A 30 13.26 11.83 4.53
CA TRP A 30 14.05 11.70 5.75
C TRP A 30 13.24 11.49 7.03
N GLY A 31 11.98 11.95 7.09
CA GLY A 31 11.10 11.67 8.23
C GLY A 31 10.85 10.16 8.43
N ASN A 32 10.69 9.41 7.34
CA ASN A 32 10.52 7.95 7.38
C ASN A 32 11.81 7.25 7.80
N VAL A 33 12.95 7.71 7.27
CA VAL A 33 14.27 7.15 7.63
C VAL A 33 14.58 7.39 9.11
N ALA A 34 14.39 8.61 9.60
CA ALA A 34 14.61 8.95 11.00
C ALA A 34 13.70 8.14 11.93
N LEU A 35 12.41 8.03 11.59
CA LEU A 35 11.46 7.22 12.34
C LEU A 35 11.90 5.75 12.40
N ALA A 36 12.29 5.16 11.26
CA ALA A 36 12.78 3.79 11.20
C ALA A 36 14.02 3.57 12.07
N CYS A 37 15.01 4.47 12.01
CA CYS A 37 16.22 4.37 12.82
C CYS A 37 15.92 4.46 14.33
N VAL A 38 15.13 5.45 14.75
CA VAL A 38 14.77 5.65 16.15
C VAL A 38 14.02 4.44 16.71
N LEU A 39 12.99 3.98 16.00
CA LEU A 39 12.18 2.85 16.46
C LEU A 39 12.97 1.54 16.44
N THR A 40 13.94 1.38 15.54
CA THR A 40 14.85 0.22 15.56
C THR A 40 15.68 0.20 16.84
N VAL A 41 16.26 1.34 17.24
CA VAL A 41 17.04 1.43 18.49
C VAL A 41 16.16 1.13 19.70
N VAL A 42 14.94 1.69 19.75
CA VAL A 42 13.98 1.42 20.84
C VAL A 42 13.61 -0.06 20.89
N TYR A 43 13.29 -0.66 19.74
CA TYR A 43 12.95 -2.08 19.64
C TYR A 43 14.11 -2.98 20.10
N LEU A 44 15.34 -2.72 19.66
CA LEU A 44 16.52 -3.47 20.10
C LEU A 44 16.78 -3.31 21.61
N GLY A 45 16.55 -2.12 22.17
CA GLY A 45 16.62 -1.90 23.61
C GLY A 45 15.57 -2.73 24.38
N LEU A 46 14.35 -2.84 23.86
CA LEU A 46 13.31 -3.68 24.44
C LEU A 46 13.65 -5.17 24.31
N LEU A 47 14.20 -5.63 23.18
CA LEU A 47 14.73 -7.00 23.07
C LEU A 47 15.86 -7.27 24.09
N GLY A 48 16.73 -6.28 24.32
CA GLY A 48 17.74 -6.33 25.38
C GLY A 48 17.12 -6.45 26.76
N ASN A 49 16.02 -5.73 27.04
CA ASN A 49 15.28 -5.85 28.28
C ASN A 49 14.70 -7.26 28.51
N MET A 50 14.16 -7.88 27.45
CA MET A 50 13.69 -9.27 27.51
C MET A 50 14.86 -10.23 27.78
N ALA A 51 16.01 -10.03 27.14
CA ALA A 51 17.20 -10.85 27.39
C ALA A 51 17.71 -10.70 28.83
N PHE A 52 17.66 -9.49 29.40
CA PHE A 52 18.02 -9.27 30.80
C PHE A 52 17.04 -9.94 31.76
N ALA A 53 15.75 -9.95 31.43
CA ALA A 53 14.76 -10.70 32.20
C ALA A 53 15.05 -12.21 32.21
N LEU A 54 15.39 -12.80 31.05
CA LEU A 54 15.79 -14.21 30.93
C LEU A 54 17.08 -14.55 31.69
N ALA A 55 18.00 -13.59 31.81
CA ALA A 55 19.27 -13.73 32.50
C ALA A 55 19.20 -13.34 33.99
N GLU A 56 18.01 -13.04 34.52
CA GLU A 56 17.81 -12.56 35.90
C GLU A 56 18.63 -11.30 36.25
N LEU A 57 18.94 -10.48 35.25
CA LEU A 57 19.65 -9.20 35.40
C LEU A 57 18.65 -8.06 35.69
N PRO A 58 19.11 -6.90 36.22
CA PRO A 58 18.24 -5.73 36.39
C PRO A 58 17.57 -5.31 35.08
N HIS A 59 16.25 -5.31 35.05
CA HIS A 59 15.45 -5.02 33.85
C HIS A 59 14.20 -4.18 34.20
N LEU A 60 13.64 -3.55 33.19
CA LEU A 60 12.34 -2.87 33.25
C LEU A 60 11.24 -3.90 33.50
N SER A 61 10.29 -3.57 34.39
CA SER A 61 9.15 -4.44 34.71
C SER A 61 8.38 -4.88 33.45
N LEU A 62 7.84 -6.10 33.48
CA LEU A 62 7.04 -6.67 32.39
C LEU A 62 5.91 -5.74 31.90
N GLY A 63 5.17 -5.10 32.81
CA GLY A 63 4.06 -4.20 32.43
C GLY A 63 4.53 -3.02 31.57
N TRP A 64 5.60 -2.34 31.97
CA TRP A 64 6.19 -1.27 31.18
C TRP A 64 6.78 -1.76 29.86
N HIS A 65 7.41 -2.94 29.85
CA HIS A 65 7.90 -3.53 28.61
C HIS A 65 6.76 -3.75 27.60
N ILE A 66 5.64 -4.36 28.03
CA ILE A 66 4.48 -4.61 27.17
C ILE A 66 3.95 -3.31 26.58
N ILE A 67 3.74 -2.28 27.41
CA ILE A 67 3.22 -0.97 26.96
C ILE A 67 4.15 -0.35 25.92
N LEU A 68 5.45 -0.27 26.21
CA LEU A 68 6.42 0.37 25.33
C LEU A 68 6.59 -0.39 24.01
N LEU A 69 6.60 -1.73 24.05
CA LEU A 69 6.71 -2.53 22.84
C LEU A 69 5.44 -2.41 21.98
N THR A 70 4.25 -2.43 22.59
CA THR A 70 2.99 -2.21 21.86
C THR A 70 2.97 -0.85 21.15
N ILE A 71 3.39 0.23 21.81
CA ILE A 71 3.48 1.57 21.19
C ILE A 71 4.54 1.59 20.08
N THR A 72 5.69 0.94 20.31
CA THR A 72 6.77 0.86 19.32
C THR A 72 6.30 0.15 18.06
N ILE A 73 5.61 -1.00 18.18
CA ILE A 73 5.03 -1.74 17.05
C ILE A 73 3.97 -0.88 16.34
N TYR A 74 3.09 -0.22 17.10
CA TYR A 74 2.10 0.70 16.56
C TYR A 74 2.74 1.77 15.67
N TRP A 75 3.82 2.43 16.11
CA TRP A 75 4.47 3.46 15.30
C TRP A 75 5.31 2.90 14.15
N VAL A 76 5.96 1.75 14.33
CA VAL A 76 6.79 1.13 13.27
C VAL A 76 5.94 0.69 12.08
N PHE A 77 4.63 0.45 12.30
CA PHE A 77 3.63 0.27 11.24
C PHE A 77 3.75 1.34 10.15
N THR A 78 3.95 2.60 10.55
CA THR A 78 4.04 3.72 9.61
C THR A 78 5.18 3.51 8.62
N VAL A 79 6.33 2.98 9.06
CA VAL A 79 7.47 2.70 8.17
C VAL A 79 7.12 1.57 7.20
N MET A 80 6.50 0.49 7.70
CA MET A 80 6.05 -0.63 6.87
C MET A 80 5.02 -0.17 5.83
N HIS A 81 4.04 0.61 6.25
CA HIS A 81 3.00 1.21 5.42
C HIS A 81 3.57 2.13 4.33
N GLU A 82 4.47 3.04 4.69
CA GLU A 82 5.10 3.95 3.74
C GLU A 82 5.94 3.20 2.70
N ALA A 83 6.61 2.11 3.09
CA ALA A 83 7.32 1.22 2.17
C ALA A 83 6.36 0.48 1.21
N SER A 84 5.12 0.19 1.62
CA SER A 84 4.09 -0.38 0.74
C SER A 84 3.71 0.57 -0.40
N HIS A 85 3.76 1.88 -0.16
CA HIS A 85 3.54 2.93 -1.16
C HIS A 85 4.80 3.46 -1.83
N GLU A 86 5.97 2.91 -1.48
CA GLU A 86 7.28 3.36 -1.94
C GLU A 86 7.50 4.87 -1.67
N ASN A 87 7.13 5.29 -0.45
CA ASN A 87 7.23 6.67 0.02
C ASN A 87 8.57 7.01 0.66
N ILE A 88 9.50 6.08 0.86
CA ILE A 88 10.77 6.37 1.55
C ILE A 88 11.79 7.00 0.58
N PHE A 89 11.87 6.46 -0.63
CA PHE A 89 12.79 6.82 -1.71
C PHE A 89 12.05 7.16 -3.02
N ALA A 90 10.82 7.67 -2.90
CA ALA A 90 9.88 7.91 -4.00
C ALA A 90 10.45 8.66 -5.23
N GLY A 91 11.44 9.55 -5.05
CA GLY A 91 12.04 10.32 -6.15
C GLY A 91 13.41 9.81 -6.63
N THR A 92 13.85 8.62 -6.25
CA THR A 92 15.18 8.08 -6.62
C THR A 92 15.10 6.64 -7.15
N PRO A 93 15.02 6.42 -8.48
CA PRO A 93 14.89 5.08 -9.06
C PRO A 93 15.99 4.07 -8.67
N LYS A 94 17.18 4.55 -8.31
CA LYS A 94 18.27 3.69 -7.81
C LYS A 94 18.00 3.17 -6.39
N LEU A 95 17.44 4.02 -5.51
CA LEU A 95 17.20 3.69 -4.10
C LEU A 95 15.81 3.13 -3.85
N SER A 96 14.86 3.25 -4.78
CA SER A 96 13.52 2.66 -4.66
C SER A 96 13.55 1.14 -4.45
N ARG A 97 14.64 0.46 -4.85
CA ARG A 97 14.88 -0.96 -4.54
C ARG A 97 15.00 -1.26 -3.04
N LEU A 98 15.32 -0.26 -2.22
CA LEU A 98 15.45 -0.36 -0.76
C LEU A 98 14.11 -0.32 -0.01
N GLU A 99 13.01 0.03 -0.69
CA GLU A 99 11.67 0.06 -0.11
C GLU A 99 11.25 -1.31 0.42
N ASN A 100 11.43 -2.35 -0.39
CA ASN A 100 11.07 -3.71 0.03
C ASN A 100 11.91 -4.21 1.22
N PRO A 101 13.27 -4.12 1.21
CA PRO A 101 14.07 -4.44 2.39
C PRO A 101 13.65 -3.68 3.66
N LEU A 102 13.36 -2.37 3.55
CA LEU A 102 12.92 -1.58 4.70
C LEU A 102 11.52 -2.00 5.18
N GLY A 103 10.60 -2.30 4.27
CA GLY A 103 9.29 -2.84 4.61
C GLY A 103 9.39 -4.18 5.35
N TRP A 104 10.27 -5.08 4.88
CA TRP A 104 10.56 -6.34 5.57
C TRP A 104 11.16 -6.12 6.95
N LEU A 105 12.15 -5.23 7.09
CA LEU A 105 12.74 -4.91 8.38
C LEU A 105 11.70 -4.33 9.35
N ALA A 106 10.86 -3.40 8.89
CA ALA A 106 9.79 -2.81 9.68
C ALA A 106 8.68 -3.81 10.03
N SER A 107 8.53 -4.90 9.27
CA SER A 107 7.59 -5.98 9.59
C SER A 107 8.06 -6.94 10.70
N VAL A 108 9.37 -6.96 11.03
CA VAL A 108 9.94 -7.88 12.02
C VAL A 108 9.23 -7.81 13.38
N PRO A 109 8.98 -6.61 13.97
CA PRO A 109 8.30 -6.52 15.25
C PRO A 109 6.86 -7.03 15.24
N PHE A 110 6.24 -7.20 14.07
CA PHE A 110 4.86 -7.69 13.96
C PHE A 110 4.75 -9.21 14.07
N ILE A 111 5.79 -9.98 13.74
CA ILE A 111 5.89 -11.46 13.84
C ILE A 111 4.84 -12.25 13.02
N ILE A 112 3.55 -11.96 13.15
CA ILE A 112 2.42 -12.63 12.52
C ILE A 112 1.99 -11.96 11.20
N MET A 113 2.62 -10.84 10.83
CA MET A 113 2.26 -10.03 9.67
C MET A 113 3.48 -9.74 8.79
N PRO A 114 3.87 -10.65 7.88
CA PRO A 114 4.98 -10.40 6.95
C PRO A 114 4.65 -9.29 5.95
N PHE A 115 5.66 -8.52 5.57
CA PHE A 115 5.52 -7.37 4.67
C PHE A 115 4.82 -7.69 3.34
N SER A 116 5.16 -8.82 2.69
CA SER A 116 4.54 -9.23 1.43
C SER A 116 3.04 -9.46 1.54
N LEU A 117 2.58 -9.99 2.67
CA LEU A 117 1.17 -10.21 2.95
C LEU A 117 0.48 -8.86 3.17
N PHE A 118 0.99 -8.07 4.11
CA PHE A 118 0.43 -6.75 4.43
C PHE A 118 0.32 -5.85 3.19
N LYS A 119 1.40 -5.73 2.41
CA LYS A 119 1.42 -4.89 1.21
C LYS A 119 0.32 -5.28 0.21
N VAL A 120 0.03 -6.57 0.07
CA VAL A 120 -1.03 -7.04 -0.83
C VAL A 120 -2.40 -6.67 -0.30
N VAL A 121 -2.71 -7.01 0.95
CA VAL A 121 -4.05 -6.76 1.52
C VAL A 121 -4.34 -5.26 1.60
N HIS A 122 -3.36 -4.45 2.00
CA HIS A 122 -3.46 -2.99 2.03
C HIS A 122 -3.76 -2.39 0.64
N LEU A 123 -3.10 -2.89 -0.41
CA LEU A 123 -3.37 -2.43 -1.78
C LEU A 123 -4.72 -2.90 -2.32
N ILE A 124 -5.25 -4.04 -1.83
CA ILE A 124 -6.61 -4.49 -2.13
C ILE A 124 -7.63 -3.58 -1.44
N HIS A 125 -7.37 -3.20 -0.19
CA HIS A 125 -8.18 -2.22 0.54
C HIS A 125 -8.33 -0.92 -0.26
N HIS A 126 -7.24 -0.28 -0.69
CA HIS A 126 -7.32 0.91 -1.57
C HIS A 126 -8.09 0.69 -2.87
N ALA A 127 -8.05 -0.53 -3.43
CA ALA A 127 -8.76 -0.83 -4.66
C ALA A 127 -10.27 -0.99 -4.45
N HIS A 128 -10.68 -1.39 -3.26
CA HIS A 128 -12.03 -1.85 -2.94
C HIS A 128 -12.61 -1.25 -1.67
N THR A 129 -12.11 -0.10 -1.21
CA THR A 129 -12.45 0.46 0.10
C THR A 129 -13.95 0.44 0.40
N ASN A 130 -14.31 -0.10 1.56
CA ASN A 130 -15.66 -0.35 2.07
C ASN A 130 -16.53 -1.32 1.25
N ASP A 131 -15.99 -2.07 0.28
CA ASP A 131 -16.70 -3.18 -0.37
C ASP A 131 -16.81 -4.38 0.60
N PRO A 132 -18.03 -4.82 0.97
CA PRO A 132 -18.23 -5.85 1.98
C PRO A 132 -17.59 -7.21 1.70
N GLU A 133 -17.33 -7.53 0.43
CA GLU A 133 -16.78 -8.83 0.01
C GLU A 133 -15.32 -8.78 -0.42
N LYS A 134 -14.86 -7.59 -0.86
CA LYS A 134 -13.55 -7.40 -1.48
C LYS A 134 -12.56 -6.62 -0.63
N ASP A 135 -13.04 -5.76 0.28
CA ASP A 135 -12.17 -5.02 1.17
C ASP A 135 -11.78 -5.86 2.40
N PRO A 136 -10.49 -6.19 2.59
CA PRO A 136 -10.06 -6.91 3.79
C PRO A 136 -10.36 -6.14 5.09
N ASP A 137 -10.41 -4.82 5.05
CA ASP A 137 -10.60 -3.96 6.23
C ASP A 137 -12.08 -3.85 6.62
N HIS A 138 -12.99 -4.23 5.71
CA HIS A 138 -14.42 -4.32 6.02
C HIS A 138 -14.70 -5.39 7.09
N PHE A 139 -13.75 -6.29 7.38
CA PHE A 139 -13.79 -7.14 8.56
C PHE A 139 -14.03 -6.34 9.86
N MET A 140 -13.50 -5.11 9.94
CA MET A 140 -13.65 -4.23 11.08
C MET A 140 -15.02 -3.54 11.16
N ALA A 141 -15.83 -3.58 10.10
CA ALA A 141 -17.14 -2.95 10.08
C ALA A 141 -18.07 -3.49 11.19
N GLY A 142 -18.94 -2.62 11.71
CA GLY A 142 -19.91 -2.95 12.75
C GLY A 142 -19.84 -2.04 13.96
N PRO A 143 -20.47 -2.42 15.09
CA PRO A 143 -20.49 -1.57 16.27
C PRO A 143 -19.10 -1.46 16.93
N VAL A 144 -18.88 -0.41 17.71
CA VAL A 144 -17.54 -0.03 18.19
C VAL A 144 -16.99 -0.96 19.28
N TRP A 145 -17.86 -1.53 20.12
CA TRP A 145 -17.53 -2.42 21.23
C TRP A 145 -16.84 -3.77 20.88
N LEU A 146 -16.81 -4.19 19.61
CA LEU A 146 -16.16 -5.39 19.09
C LEU A 146 -14.93 -5.01 18.28
N ALA A 147 -14.71 -3.73 17.97
CA ALA A 147 -13.60 -3.30 17.13
C ALA A 147 -12.26 -3.76 17.72
N PHE A 148 -12.08 -3.64 19.04
CA PHE A 148 -10.88 -4.13 19.71
C PHE A 148 -10.71 -5.65 19.58
N GLY A 149 -11.76 -6.43 19.85
CA GLY A 149 -11.73 -7.89 19.74
C GLY A 149 -11.48 -8.37 18.32
N LYS A 150 -12.10 -7.73 17.31
CA LYS A 150 -11.82 -7.96 15.90
C LYS A 150 -10.37 -7.63 15.55
N GLY A 151 -9.85 -6.51 16.06
CA GLY A 151 -8.47 -6.09 15.83
C GLY A 151 -7.42 -7.09 16.35
N LEU A 152 -7.72 -7.86 17.41
CA LEU A 152 -6.86 -8.96 17.87
C LEU A 152 -6.76 -10.09 16.84
N ILE A 153 -7.83 -10.38 16.09
CA ILE A 153 -7.87 -11.49 15.14
C ILE A 153 -7.77 -11.05 13.67
N LEU A 154 -7.65 -9.74 13.41
CA LEU A 154 -7.47 -9.17 12.08
C LEU A 154 -6.30 -9.82 11.30
N PRO A 155 -5.15 -10.16 11.89
CA PRO A 155 -4.07 -10.83 11.17
C PRO A 155 -4.49 -12.17 10.54
N LEU A 156 -5.38 -12.91 11.19
CA LEU A 156 -5.94 -14.16 10.66
C LEU A 156 -6.89 -13.90 9.47
N SER A 157 -7.71 -12.84 9.57
CA SER A 157 -8.55 -12.37 8.47
C SER A 157 -7.71 -11.96 7.26
N TYR A 158 -6.63 -11.21 7.48
CA TYR A 158 -5.71 -10.81 6.42
C TYR A 158 -5.01 -12.00 5.75
N LEU A 159 -4.59 -13.00 6.52
CA LEU A 159 -4.04 -14.24 5.95
C LEU A 159 -5.09 -14.95 5.07
N HIS A 160 -6.34 -15.03 5.52
CA HIS A 160 -7.43 -15.58 4.72
C HIS A 160 -7.62 -14.81 3.40
N PHE A 161 -7.67 -13.47 3.45
CA PHE A 161 -7.77 -12.62 2.25
C PHE A 161 -6.58 -12.77 1.31
N PHE A 162 -5.36 -12.86 1.86
CA PHE A 162 -4.15 -13.09 1.06
C PHE A 162 -4.19 -14.43 0.33
N ILE A 163 -4.63 -15.50 1.00
CA ILE A 163 -4.80 -16.83 0.38
C ILE A 163 -5.85 -16.76 -0.74
N LYS A 164 -7.01 -16.14 -0.47
CA LYS A 164 -8.07 -15.94 -1.48
C LYS A 164 -7.55 -15.17 -2.70
N ALA A 165 -6.84 -14.06 -2.48
CA ALA A 165 -6.23 -13.27 -3.55
C ALA A 165 -5.17 -14.07 -4.33
N SER A 166 -4.39 -14.92 -3.66
CA SER A 166 -3.38 -15.77 -4.27
C SER A 166 -3.99 -16.82 -5.21
N VAL A 167 -5.03 -17.52 -4.74
CA VAL A 167 -5.77 -18.51 -5.54
C VAL A 167 -6.43 -17.85 -6.76
N ASN A 168 -6.93 -16.63 -6.60
CA ASN A 168 -7.56 -15.86 -7.68
C ASN A 168 -6.55 -15.22 -8.66
N GLY A 169 -5.24 -15.44 -8.49
CA GLY A 169 -4.21 -14.91 -9.38
C GLY A 169 -4.00 -13.39 -9.28
N GLN A 170 -4.41 -12.78 -8.17
CA GLN A 170 -4.23 -11.35 -7.89
C GLN A 170 -2.90 -11.04 -7.19
N VAL A 171 -2.17 -12.07 -6.78
CA VAL A 171 -0.88 -11.98 -6.08
C VAL A 171 0.23 -12.54 -6.95
N THR A 172 1.37 -11.87 -6.97
CA THR A 172 2.56 -12.35 -7.69
C THR A 172 3.16 -13.58 -6.99
N ILE A 173 3.66 -14.53 -7.78
CA ILE A 173 4.29 -15.76 -7.27
C ILE A 173 5.42 -15.49 -6.27
N LEU A 174 6.20 -14.42 -6.48
CA LEU A 174 7.25 -14.00 -5.56
C LEU A 174 6.71 -13.67 -4.17
N ALA A 175 5.62 -12.90 -4.09
CA ALA A 175 4.99 -12.53 -2.81
C ALA A 175 4.38 -13.74 -2.10
N VAL A 176 3.85 -14.71 -2.85
CA VAL A 176 3.38 -15.99 -2.30
C VAL A 176 4.55 -16.74 -1.66
N TRP A 177 5.65 -16.95 -2.40
CA TRP A 177 6.82 -17.65 -1.88
C TRP A 177 7.48 -16.96 -0.71
N GLN A 178 7.58 -15.62 -0.72
CA GLN A 178 8.09 -14.85 0.41
C GLN A 178 7.23 -15.07 1.67
N THR A 179 5.91 -15.04 1.53
CA THR A 179 4.97 -15.25 2.64
C THR A 179 5.03 -16.68 3.17
N VAL A 180 5.09 -17.68 2.28
CA VAL A 180 5.23 -19.10 2.66
C VAL A 180 6.55 -19.35 3.37
N ALA A 181 7.67 -18.90 2.79
CA ALA A 181 8.99 -19.05 3.39
C ALA A 181 9.08 -18.39 4.77
N TYR A 182 8.45 -17.21 4.93
CA TYR A 182 8.36 -16.54 6.22
C TYR A 182 7.63 -17.38 7.27
N PHE A 183 6.45 -17.91 6.97
CA PHE A 183 5.71 -18.73 7.94
C PHE A 183 6.39 -20.07 8.24
N ILE A 184 7.07 -20.68 7.26
CA ILE A 184 7.91 -21.85 7.50
C ILE A 184 9.04 -21.50 8.48
N GLY A 185 9.76 -20.40 8.23
CA GLY A 185 10.80 -19.91 9.11
C GLY A 185 10.29 -19.61 10.52
N LEU A 186 9.12 -18.97 10.64
CA LEU A 186 8.47 -18.69 11.91
C LEU A 186 8.09 -19.97 12.66
N ALA A 187 7.62 -21.01 11.96
CA ALA A 187 7.33 -22.30 12.56
C ALA A 187 8.59 -22.99 13.12
N PHE A 188 9.70 -22.98 12.36
CA PHE A 188 10.98 -23.49 12.84
C PHE A 188 11.50 -22.70 14.05
N LEU A 189 11.40 -21.36 14.01
CA LEU A 189 11.77 -20.51 15.14
C LEU A 189 10.91 -20.82 16.37
N GLY A 190 9.60 -21.02 16.19
CA GLY A 190 8.69 -21.41 17.26
C GLY A 190 9.04 -22.76 17.89
N MET A 191 9.38 -23.77 17.08
CA MET A 191 9.84 -25.07 17.58
C MET A 191 11.16 -24.95 18.35
N PHE A 192 12.10 -24.14 17.85
CA PHE A 192 13.37 -23.88 18.54
C PHE A 192 13.14 -23.21 19.91
N VAL A 193 12.33 -22.15 19.96
CA VAL A 193 11.94 -21.45 21.19
C VAL A 193 11.26 -22.39 22.19
N ALA A 194 10.37 -23.27 21.71
CA ALA A 194 9.72 -24.27 22.55
C ALA A 194 10.73 -25.26 23.13
N GLY A 195 11.72 -25.69 22.34
CA GLY A 195 12.80 -26.57 22.79
C GLY A 195 13.73 -25.94 23.84
N LEU A 196 13.85 -24.61 23.85
CA LEU A 196 14.59 -23.86 24.88
C LEU A 196 13.79 -23.65 26.18
N GLY A 197 12.48 -23.94 26.19
CA GLY A 197 11.62 -23.77 27.37
C GLY A 197 11.29 -22.32 27.71
N ILE A 198 11.63 -21.33 26.87
CA ILE A 198 11.40 -19.89 27.10
C ILE A 198 10.09 -19.36 26.49
N TRP A 199 9.14 -20.25 26.21
CA TRP A 199 7.93 -19.94 25.43
C TRP A 199 7.02 -18.93 26.15
N ASP A 200 6.97 -18.98 27.48
CA ASP A 200 6.19 -18.09 28.34
C ASP A 200 6.71 -16.65 28.26
N THR A 201 8.04 -16.51 28.27
CA THR A 201 8.72 -15.23 28.10
C THR A 201 8.46 -14.67 26.71
N ILE A 202 8.60 -15.47 25.66
CA ILE A 202 8.31 -15.03 24.28
C ILE A 202 6.83 -14.64 24.13
N LEU A 203 5.92 -15.39 24.73
CA LEU A 203 4.50 -15.10 24.73
C LEU A 203 4.21 -13.73 25.36
N LEU A 204 4.77 -13.45 26.54
CA LEU A 204 4.48 -12.23 27.29
C LEU A 204 5.25 -11.00 26.77
N TYR A 205 6.52 -11.16 26.43
CA TYR A 205 7.38 -10.05 26.01
C TYR A 205 7.25 -9.71 24.53
N LEU A 206 6.90 -10.64 23.64
CA LEU A 206 6.81 -10.37 22.19
C LEU A 206 5.41 -10.56 21.63
N ILE A 207 4.80 -11.73 21.82
CA ILE A 207 3.55 -12.08 21.13
C ILE A 207 2.37 -11.25 21.66
N LEU A 208 2.22 -11.11 22.98
CA LEU A 208 1.14 -10.30 23.55
C LEU A 208 1.21 -8.83 23.08
N PRO A 209 2.36 -8.12 23.12
CA PRO A 209 2.47 -6.78 22.57
C PRO A 209 2.09 -6.65 21.09
N VAL A 210 2.41 -7.65 20.27
CA VAL A 210 2.01 -7.72 18.84
C VAL A 210 0.49 -7.70 18.70
N PHE A 211 -0.21 -8.56 19.44
CA PHE A 211 -1.67 -8.63 19.36
C PHE A 211 -2.33 -7.35 19.88
N LEU A 212 -1.82 -6.77 20.97
CA LEU A 212 -2.29 -5.47 21.47
C LEU A 212 -2.07 -4.36 20.44
N ALA A 213 -0.90 -4.32 19.79
CA ALA A 213 -0.61 -3.35 18.74
C ALA A 213 -1.52 -3.53 17.52
N SER A 214 -1.78 -4.78 17.11
CA SER A 214 -2.74 -5.11 16.05
C SER A 214 -4.14 -4.56 16.37
N ALA A 215 -4.62 -4.76 17.61
CA ALA A 215 -5.93 -4.24 18.01
C ALA A 215 -6.00 -2.71 18.00
N LEU A 216 -4.94 -2.04 18.46
CA LEU A 216 -4.84 -0.57 18.43
C LEU A 216 -4.77 -0.02 17.01
N LEU A 217 -3.96 -0.64 16.13
CA LEU A 217 -3.85 -0.25 14.72
C LEU A 217 -5.18 -0.45 14.00
N ALA A 218 -5.79 -1.63 14.13
CA ALA A 218 -7.07 -1.95 13.48
C ALA A 218 -8.18 -0.98 13.91
N PHE A 219 -8.23 -0.63 15.19
CA PHE A 219 -9.15 0.39 15.67
C PHE A 219 -8.82 1.77 15.09
N ALA A 220 -7.55 2.17 15.14
CA ALA A 220 -7.11 3.50 14.76
C ALA A 220 -7.21 3.79 13.26
N LEU A 221 -6.96 2.80 12.41
CA LEU A 221 -6.71 2.98 10.98
C LEU A 221 -7.77 2.29 10.10
N ASP A 222 -8.37 1.19 10.56
CA ASP A 222 -9.32 0.43 9.72
C ASP A 222 -10.77 0.70 10.18
N TYR A 223 -10.97 0.89 11.48
CA TYR A 223 -12.29 1.22 12.04
C TYR A 223 -12.57 2.72 12.01
N LEU A 224 -11.74 3.51 12.69
CA LEU A 224 -12.02 4.93 12.90
C LEU A 224 -12.14 5.72 11.59
N PRO A 225 -11.25 5.62 10.59
CA PRO A 225 -11.36 6.42 9.38
C PRO A 225 -12.48 5.96 8.45
N HIS A 226 -12.92 4.71 8.54
CA HIS A 226 -13.89 4.16 7.59
C HIS A 226 -15.32 4.07 8.12
N TYR A 227 -15.54 4.18 9.44
CA TYR A 227 -16.87 4.18 10.03
C TYR A 227 -17.80 5.22 9.37
N PRO A 228 -19.01 4.84 8.90
CA PRO A 228 -19.74 3.59 9.16
C PRO A 228 -19.55 2.46 8.11
N HIS A 229 -18.52 2.52 7.28
CA HIS A 229 -18.14 1.51 6.26
C HIS A 229 -19.15 1.34 5.13
N GLN A 230 -19.85 2.42 4.76
CA GLN A 230 -20.93 2.38 3.76
C GLN A 230 -20.54 2.96 2.40
N THR A 231 -19.63 3.93 2.37
CA THR A 231 -19.34 4.70 1.17
C THR A 231 -18.10 4.14 0.47
N GLN A 232 -18.19 3.85 -0.83
CA GLN A 232 -17.04 3.38 -1.63
C GLN A 232 -16.45 4.48 -2.53
N SER A 233 -17.13 5.62 -2.67
CA SER A 233 -16.66 6.74 -3.49
C SER A 233 -15.60 7.57 -2.77
N ALA A 234 -14.56 7.99 -3.48
CA ALA A 234 -13.63 9.00 -2.99
C ALA A 234 -14.21 10.41 -3.15
N PRO A 235 -13.95 11.33 -2.20
CA PRO A 235 -13.16 11.16 -0.97
C PRO A 235 -13.96 10.62 0.25
N GLU A 236 -15.26 10.36 0.12
CA GLU A 236 -16.15 10.11 1.25
C GLU A 236 -16.06 8.69 1.86
N HIS A 237 -15.30 7.78 1.25
CA HIS A 237 -15.06 6.42 1.76
C HIS A 237 -14.15 6.37 2.99
N SER A 238 -13.52 7.49 3.34
CA SER A 238 -12.79 7.66 4.59
C SER A 238 -13.08 9.04 5.18
N ARG A 239 -12.80 9.23 6.46
CA ARG A 239 -13.02 10.48 7.19
C ARG A 239 -11.75 10.93 7.91
N ASN A 240 -11.67 12.23 8.13
CA ASN A 240 -10.63 12.82 8.96
C ASN A 240 -11.17 13.03 10.39
N PHE A 241 -10.30 12.92 11.38
CA PHE A 241 -10.60 13.26 12.77
C PHE A 241 -9.41 14.02 13.32
N ASN A 242 -9.61 15.22 13.83
CA ASN A 242 -8.51 16.08 14.26
C ASN A 242 -8.74 16.59 15.68
N PHE A 243 -7.71 16.49 16.50
CA PHE A 243 -7.63 17.01 17.85
C PHE A 243 -6.15 17.28 18.19
N PHE A 244 -5.89 18.01 19.28
CA PHE A 244 -4.52 18.34 19.66
C PHE A 244 -3.67 17.09 19.84
N GLY A 245 -2.59 16.97 19.04
CA GLY A 245 -1.71 15.81 19.06
C GLY A 245 -2.11 14.63 18.16
N ALA A 246 -3.29 14.67 17.50
CA ALA A 246 -3.78 13.57 16.66
C ALA A 246 -2.76 13.14 15.58
N LYS A 247 -2.10 14.11 14.93
CA LYS A 247 -1.03 13.83 13.96
C LYS A 247 0.06 12.91 14.49
N TRP A 248 0.49 13.10 15.73
CA TRP A 248 1.60 12.34 16.31
C TRP A 248 1.14 11.00 16.87
N ILE A 249 -0.09 10.94 17.36
CA ILE A 249 -0.69 9.68 17.83
C ILE A 249 -0.94 8.75 16.64
N PHE A 250 -1.57 9.25 15.57
CA PHE A 250 -1.97 8.45 14.40
C PHE A 250 -0.96 8.51 13.25
N MET A 251 0.19 9.16 13.47
CA MET A 251 1.23 9.32 12.45
C MET A 251 0.65 9.87 11.13
N GLY A 252 -0.08 10.97 11.21
CA GLY A 252 -0.75 11.63 10.07
C GLY A 252 -2.02 10.94 9.57
N GLN A 253 -2.25 9.66 9.91
CA GLN A 253 -3.42 8.92 9.43
C GLN A 253 -4.75 9.41 10.00
N ASN A 254 -4.73 10.35 10.94
CA ASN A 254 -5.91 11.10 11.37
C ASN A 254 -6.54 11.91 10.22
N THR A 255 -5.79 12.16 9.13
CA THR A 255 -6.30 12.69 7.85
C THR A 255 -6.29 11.62 6.75
N HIS A 256 -6.89 10.47 7.01
CA HIS A 256 -6.83 9.27 6.16
C HIS A 256 -7.37 9.48 4.73
N GLN A 257 -8.23 10.48 4.51
CA GLN A 257 -8.68 10.85 3.16
C GLN A 257 -7.52 11.27 2.25
N VAL A 258 -6.53 11.98 2.81
CA VAL A 258 -5.34 12.38 2.07
C VAL A 258 -4.52 11.16 1.69
N HIS A 259 -4.43 10.18 2.57
CA HIS A 259 -3.76 8.93 2.28
C HIS A 259 -4.42 8.17 1.11
N HIS A 260 -5.75 8.03 1.12
CA HIS A 260 -6.45 7.35 0.03
C HIS A 260 -6.41 8.10 -1.30
N ALA A 261 -6.51 9.43 -1.25
CA ALA A 261 -6.46 10.27 -2.45
C ALA A 261 -5.04 10.43 -2.99
N LEU A 262 -4.07 10.58 -2.09
CA LEU A 262 -2.68 10.93 -2.39
C LEU A 262 -1.69 9.97 -1.70
N PRO A 263 -1.74 8.65 -1.96
CA PRO A 263 -0.99 7.64 -1.20
C PRO A 263 0.53 7.77 -1.34
N ARG A 264 1.01 8.50 -2.34
CA ARG A 264 2.45 8.75 -2.57
C ARG A 264 3.03 9.93 -1.77
N ILE A 265 2.21 10.59 -0.95
CA ILE A 265 2.67 11.64 -0.04
C ILE A 265 3.13 11.00 1.27
N PRO A 266 4.23 11.45 1.89
CA PRO A 266 4.65 10.91 3.16
C PRO A 266 3.73 11.36 4.30
N TRP A 267 3.51 10.48 5.27
CA TRP A 267 2.55 10.66 6.36
C TRP A 267 2.63 12.00 7.10
N TYR A 268 3.84 12.53 7.32
CA TYR A 268 4.05 13.78 8.05
C TYR A 268 3.62 15.03 7.27
N ARG A 269 3.20 14.88 6.00
CA ARG A 269 2.71 15.97 5.15
C ARG A 269 1.22 15.95 4.86
N TYR A 270 0.45 14.98 5.37
CA TYR A 270 -0.96 14.88 5.02
C TYR A 270 -1.76 16.15 5.35
N ASP A 271 -1.50 16.79 6.50
CA ASP A 271 -2.17 18.04 6.89
C ASP A 271 -2.04 19.16 5.86
N ALA A 272 -0.91 19.23 5.13
CA ALA A 272 -0.69 20.25 4.11
C ALA A 272 -1.57 20.06 2.87
N HIS A 273 -2.13 18.86 2.70
CA HIS A 273 -2.89 18.45 1.52
C HIS A 273 -4.35 18.12 1.82
N ILE A 274 -4.84 18.42 3.04
CA ILE A 274 -6.24 18.20 3.38
C ILE A 274 -7.16 19.00 2.45
N ASN A 275 -6.86 20.28 2.23
CA ASN A 275 -7.63 21.16 1.34
C ASN A 275 -7.53 20.74 -0.13
N ASP A 276 -6.47 20.03 -0.50
CA ASP A 276 -6.33 19.51 -1.86
C ASP A 276 -7.35 18.40 -2.15
N VAL A 277 -7.76 17.68 -1.11
CA VAL A 277 -8.69 16.54 -1.17
C VAL A 277 -10.11 16.94 -0.78
N THR A 278 -10.30 17.83 0.21
CA THR A 278 -11.62 18.21 0.74
C THR A 278 -12.19 19.51 0.16
N GLY A 279 -11.39 20.30 -0.56
CA GLY A 279 -11.80 21.62 -1.08
C GLY A 279 -12.33 21.60 -2.52
N ALA A 280 -13.38 22.39 -2.79
CA ALA A 280 -13.76 22.80 -4.15
C ALA A 280 -12.85 23.95 -4.65
N ILE A 281 -12.10 23.68 -5.73
CA ILE A 281 -11.41 24.61 -6.66
C ILE A 281 -10.44 25.66 -6.06
N THR A 282 -9.17 25.56 -6.44
CA THR A 282 -8.41 26.72 -6.95
C THR A 282 -7.50 26.24 -8.08
N GLN A 283 -8.01 26.31 -9.31
CA GLN A 283 -7.21 26.30 -10.53
C GLN A 283 -6.30 27.55 -10.52
N SER A 284 -5.08 27.45 -9.99
CA SER A 284 -4.09 28.51 -10.23
C SER A 284 -2.64 28.04 -10.38
N ARG A 285 -2.37 26.74 -10.52
CA ARG A 285 -0.97 26.28 -10.70
C ARG A 285 -0.67 25.27 -11.79
N CYS A 286 -1.65 24.82 -12.56
CA CYS A 286 -1.36 23.92 -13.66
C CYS A 286 -2.28 24.27 -14.84
N THR A 287 -1.84 25.20 -15.70
CA THR A 287 -2.38 25.40 -17.06
C THR A 287 -1.24 25.17 -18.04
N ASN A 288 -1.32 24.06 -18.78
CA ASN A 288 -1.08 23.96 -20.23
C ASN A 288 -0.90 22.49 -20.61
N ALA A 289 -2.01 21.83 -20.91
CA ALA A 289 -2.05 20.64 -21.76
C ALA A 289 -3.40 20.64 -22.47
N THR A 290 -3.48 21.31 -23.61
CA THR A 290 -4.58 21.13 -24.55
C THR A 290 -4.37 19.78 -25.23
N ASP A 291 -5.31 18.86 -25.09
CA ASP A 291 -5.29 17.62 -25.84
C ASP A 291 -6.48 17.55 -26.80
N ASN A 292 -6.17 17.15 -28.02
CA ASN A 292 -7.00 17.30 -29.21
C ASN A 292 -6.82 16.01 -30.01
N THR A 293 -7.67 15.00 -29.83
CA THR A 293 -7.56 13.76 -30.61
C THR A 293 -8.92 13.15 -30.96
N ASN A 294 -9.22 13.19 -32.27
CA ASN A 294 -10.08 12.22 -32.95
C ASN A 294 -9.24 10.95 -33.15
N GLN A 295 -9.55 9.85 -32.46
CA GLN A 295 -8.87 8.56 -32.67
C GLN A 295 -9.73 7.57 -33.46
N THR A 296 -9.09 6.99 -34.48
CA THR A 296 -9.59 5.94 -35.36
C THR A 296 -9.74 4.60 -34.63
N MET A 297 -10.89 3.93 -34.84
CA MET A 297 -11.30 2.68 -34.19
C MET A 297 -10.61 1.45 -34.80
N ILE A 298 -9.34 1.20 -34.48
CA ILE A 298 -8.58 0.05 -35.00
C ILE A 298 -8.01 -0.78 -33.83
N SER A 299 -8.11 -2.11 -33.92
CA SER A 299 -7.47 -3.01 -32.96
C SER A 299 -5.96 -3.13 -33.24
N HIS A 300 -5.14 -3.14 -32.20
CA HIS A 300 -3.68 -3.21 -32.33
C HIS A 300 -3.10 -4.50 -31.74
N LYS A 301 -2.02 -4.99 -32.35
CA LYS A 301 -1.26 -6.13 -31.84
C LYS A 301 -0.27 -5.68 -30.77
N VAL A 302 -0.24 -6.36 -29.63
CA VAL A 302 0.73 -6.10 -28.57
C VAL A 302 1.54 -7.36 -28.31
N ARG A 303 2.85 -7.24 -28.43
CA ARG A 303 3.82 -8.28 -28.12
C ARG A 303 4.25 -8.16 -26.66
N VAL A 304 3.95 -9.18 -25.87
CA VAL A 304 4.20 -9.23 -24.42
C VAL A 304 5.37 -10.16 -24.13
N GLU A 305 6.50 -9.62 -23.67
CA GLU A 305 7.61 -10.42 -23.14
C GLU A 305 7.38 -10.69 -21.65
N LEU A 306 7.01 -11.93 -21.30
CA LEU A 306 6.72 -12.35 -19.93
C LEU A 306 7.50 -13.63 -19.60
N ASN A 307 8.34 -13.59 -18.56
CA ASN A 307 9.13 -14.74 -18.09
C ASN A 307 9.97 -15.41 -19.20
N GLY A 308 10.52 -14.63 -20.13
CA GLY A 308 11.32 -15.13 -21.26
C GLY A 308 10.49 -15.74 -22.41
N THR A 309 9.17 -15.74 -22.30
CA THR A 309 8.24 -16.14 -23.38
C THR A 309 7.63 -14.91 -24.02
N VAL A 310 7.45 -14.94 -25.34
CA VAL A 310 6.79 -13.87 -26.10
C VAL A 310 5.38 -14.31 -26.43
N HIS A 311 4.40 -13.54 -25.98
CA HIS A 311 2.98 -13.70 -26.31
C HIS A 311 2.55 -12.59 -27.25
N GLU A 312 1.61 -12.86 -28.16
CA GLU A 312 0.94 -11.82 -28.94
C GLU A 312 -0.53 -11.76 -28.51
N ILE A 313 -0.99 -10.55 -28.17
CA ILE A 313 -2.38 -10.29 -27.82
C ILE A 313 -2.95 -9.25 -28.79
N ASN A 314 -4.23 -9.38 -29.13
CA ASN A 314 -4.96 -8.34 -29.84
C ASN A 314 -5.69 -7.46 -28.84
N VAL A 315 -5.52 -6.14 -28.91
CA VAL A 315 -6.19 -5.18 -28.02
C VAL A 315 -7.23 -4.42 -28.83
N ALA A 316 -8.49 -4.49 -28.40
CA ALA A 316 -9.58 -3.79 -29.07
C ALA A 316 -9.49 -2.26 -28.87
N PRO A 317 -10.13 -1.44 -29.73
CA PRO A 317 -10.23 0.00 -29.50
C PRO A 317 -10.84 0.31 -28.13
N ASN A 318 -10.26 1.24 -27.38
CA ASN A 318 -10.65 1.61 -26.01
C ASN A 318 -10.49 0.50 -24.95
N GLU A 319 -9.86 -0.62 -25.28
CA GLU A 319 -9.51 -1.67 -24.32
C GLU A 319 -8.10 -1.45 -23.79
N THR A 320 -7.89 -1.63 -22.49
CA THR A 320 -6.55 -1.55 -21.92
C THR A 320 -5.76 -2.82 -22.19
N VAL A 321 -4.43 -2.69 -22.31
CA VAL A 321 -3.50 -3.81 -22.45
C VAL A 321 -3.73 -4.88 -21.37
N LEU A 322 -3.97 -4.49 -20.12
CA LEU A 322 -4.25 -5.45 -19.04
C LEU A 322 -5.56 -6.21 -19.28
N GLN A 323 -6.61 -5.52 -19.71
CA GLN A 323 -7.90 -6.16 -19.95
C GLN A 323 -7.82 -7.16 -21.09
N ALA A 324 -7.23 -6.76 -22.22
CA ALA A 324 -7.00 -7.65 -23.36
C ALA A 324 -6.12 -8.87 -23.00
N ALA A 325 -5.06 -8.64 -22.21
CA ALA A 325 -4.17 -9.70 -21.76
C ALA A 325 -4.93 -10.73 -20.89
N LEU A 326 -5.71 -10.27 -19.90
CA LEU A 326 -6.47 -11.16 -19.04
C LEU A 326 -7.55 -11.95 -19.79
N THR A 327 -8.23 -11.32 -20.75
CA THR A 327 -9.22 -11.99 -21.62
C THR A 327 -8.57 -13.10 -22.46
N GLN A 328 -7.37 -12.84 -22.98
CA GLN A 328 -6.58 -13.81 -23.76
C GLN A 328 -5.72 -14.72 -22.86
N GLN A 329 -6.04 -14.82 -21.57
CA GLN A 329 -5.40 -15.71 -20.59
C GLN A 329 -3.90 -15.45 -20.36
N ILE A 330 -3.41 -14.26 -20.72
CA ILE A 330 -2.05 -13.78 -20.43
C ILE A 330 -2.08 -12.95 -19.13
N ARG A 331 -1.57 -13.54 -18.03
CA ARG A 331 -1.59 -12.90 -16.71
C ARG A 331 -0.39 -11.95 -16.52
N LEU A 332 -0.61 -10.67 -16.79
CA LEU A 332 0.32 -9.60 -16.41
C LEU A 332 0.28 -9.34 -14.88
N PRO A 333 1.39 -8.93 -14.25
CA PRO A 333 1.38 -8.48 -12.85
C PRO A 333 0.43 -7.30 -12.66
N HIS A 334 -0.51 -7.39 -11.72
CA HIS A 334 -1.46 -6.32 -11.41
C HIS A 334 -2.06 -6.49 -10.01
N ALA A 335 -2.72 -5.44 -9.51
CA ALA A 335 -3.51 -5.50 -8.27
C ALA A 335 -4.81 -4.69 -8.43
N CYS A 336 -4.76 -3.35 -8.31
CA CYS A 336 -5.97 -2.53 -8.25
C CYS A 336 -6.78 -2.40 -9.55
N LYS A 337 -6.16 -2.60 -10.72
CA LYS A 337 -6.72 -2.35 -12.08
C LYS A 337 -7.23 -0.93 -12.37
N LYS A 338 -7.06 0.01 -11.43
CA LYS A 338 -7.59 1.39 -11.48
C LYS A 338 -6.51 2.45 -11.68
N GLY A 339 -5.27 2.02 -11.95
CA GLY A 339 -4.17 2.95 -12.13
C GLY A 339 -3.58 3.53 -10.83
N LEU A 340 -3.96 3.01 -9.67
CA LEU A 340 -3.61 3.60 -8.37
C LEU A 340 -2.30 3.04 -7.78
N CYS A 341 -2.14 1.72 -7.80
CA CYS A 341 -1.10 1.04 -7.03
C CYS A 341 0.27 0.92 -7.71
N GLY A 342 0.37 1.20 -9.02
CA GLY A 342 1.61 1.01 -9.78
C GLY A 342 2.06 -0.45 -10.03
N ARG A 343 1.34 -1.47 -9.53
CA ARG A 343 1.75 -2.89 -9.65
C ARG A 343 1.80 -3.43 -11.08
N CYS A 344 1.12 -2.77 -12.02
CA CYS A 344 1.06 -3.18 -13.42
C CYS A 344 1.98 -2.36 -14.33
N LYS A 345 3.08 -1.83 -13.78
CA LYS A 345 4.09 -1.12 -14.55
C LYS A 345 4.68 -2.02 -15.64
N ILE A 346 4.75 -1.48 -16.84
CA ILE A 346 5.31 -2.11 -18.03
C ILE A 346 6.27 -1.13 -18.70
N ALA A 347 7.42 -1.62 -19.15
CA ALA A 347 8.19 -0.94 -20.16
C ALA A 347 7.43 -1.12 -21.47
N VAL A 348 7.26 -0.04 -22.22
CA VAL A 348 6.46 -0.04 -23.44
C VAL A 348 7.23 0.66 -24.55
N GLN A 349 7.28 0.01 -25.71
CA GLN A 349 7.78 0.57 -26.95
C GLN A 349 6.64 0.65 -27.94
N GLY A 350 6.46 1.84 -28.51
CA GLY A 350 5.40 2.18 -29.45
C GLY A 350 4.42 3.22 -28.91
N ALA A 351 3.74 3.90 -29.83
CA ALA A 351 2.74 4.92 -29.56
C ALA A 351 1.52 4.33 -28.85
N HIS A 352 1.20 4.93 -27.71
CA HIS A 352 0.07 4.56 -26.88
C HIS A 352 -0.35 5.78 -26.08
N HIS A 353 -1.60 5.78 -25.66
CA HIS A 353 -2.08 6.68 -24.62
C HIS A 353 -2.49 5.85 -23.41
N MET A 354 -2.67 6.51 -22.28
CA MET A 354 -3.30 5.92 -21.12
C MET A 354 -4.75 6.39 -21.04
N GLN A 355 -5.67 5.46 -20.79
CA GLN A 355 -7.07 5.72 -20.45
C GLN A 355 -7.19 6.81 -19.37
N ASN A 356 -6.24 6.80 -18.44
CA ASN A 356 -5.93 7.92 -17.56
C ASN A 356 -4.45 8.29 -17.71
N GLU A 357 -4.17 9.30 -18.55
CA GLU A 357 -2.82 9.89 -18.74
C GLU A 357 -2.14 10.34 -17.46
N HIS A 358 -2.94 10.53 -16.41
CA HIS A 358 -2.51 11.11 -15.16
C HIS A 358 -2.56 10.14 -13.96
N SER A 359 -2.62 8.84 -14.24
CA SER A 359 -2.72 7.75 -13.25
C SER A 359 -1.70 7.84 -12.11
N PRO A 360 -2.11 7.86 -10.81
CA PRO A 360 -1.20 8.10 -9.68
C PRO A 360 -0.23 6.93 -9.37
N GLY A 361 -0.49 5.76 -9.93
CA GLY A 361 0.40 4.61 -9.88
C GLY A 361 1.63 4.73 -10.78
N LEU A 362 1.76 5.80 -11.57
CA LEU A 362 2.88 6.05 -12.49
C LEU A 362 3.42 7.47 -12.30
N LEU A 363 4.70 7.59 -11.95
CA LEU A 363 5.35 8.89 -11.81
C LEU A 363 5.66 9.49 -13.18
N SER A 364 5.63 10.82 -13.30
CA SER A 364 5.93 11.53 -14.56
C SER A 364 7.32 11.18 -15.11
N VAL A 365 8.30 10.97 -14.23
CA VAL A 365 9.67 10.55 -14.62
C VAL A 365 9.72 9.13 -15.17
N GLU A 366 8.86 8.23 -14.68
CA GLU A 366 8.75 6.86 -15.19
C GLU A 366 8.09 6.86 -16.56
N LYS A 367 7.04 7.68 -16.73
CA LYS A 367 6.38 7.89 -18.03
C LYS A 367 7.37 8.41 -19.08
N GLN A 368 8.18 9.39 -18.72
CA GLN A 368 9.24 9.93 -19.60
C GLN A 368 10.32 8.90 -19.95
N SER A 369 10.52 7.89 -19.10
CA SER A 369 11.47 6.80 -19.34
C SER A 369 10.88 5.61 -20.11
N GLY A 370 9.70 5.76 -20.74
CA GLY A 370 9.04 4.68 -21.50
C GLY A 370 8.32 3.65 -20.63
N VAL A 371 7.88 4.02 -19.42
CA VAL A 371 7.06 3.17 -18.55
C VAL A 371 5.60 3.57 -18.63
N SER A 372 4.70 2.59 -18.63
CA SER A 372 3.25 2.79 -18.57
C SER A 372 2.60 1.82 -17.57
N LEU A 373 1.31 1.97 -17.30
CA LEU A 373 0.54 1.02 -16.51
C LEU A 373 -0.31 0.17 -17.45
N ALA A 374 -0.13 -1.15 -17.45
CA ALA A 374 -0.92 -2.03 -18.31
C ALA A 374 -2.44 -1.85 -18.10
N CYS A 375 -2.89 -1.56 -16.88
CA CYS A 375 -4.30 -1.30 -16.58
C CYS A 375 -4.86 0.01 -17.09
N GLN A 376 -4.01 0.89 -17.64
CA GLN A 376 -4.42 2.15 -18.23
C GLN A 376 -3.93 2.28 -19.68
N CYS A 377 -2.91 1.53 -20.10
CA CYS A 377 -2.32 1.63 -21.43
C CYS A 377 -3.30 1.16 -22.52
N ILE A 378 -3.61 2.03 -23.49
CA ILE A 378 -4.39 1.76 -24.69
C ILE A 378 -3.47 1.99 -25.90
N PRO A 379 -3.23 0.98 -26.74
CA PRO A 379 -2.35 1.11 -27.90
C PRO A 379 -2.91 2.05 -28.98
N GLU A 380 -2.04 2.81 -29.63
CA GLU A 380 -2.33 3.56 -30.87
C GLU A 380 -1.65 2.95 -32.10
N GLU A 381 -0.69 2.06 -31.86
CA GLU A 381 -0.04 1.23 -32.84
C GLU A 381 0.32 -0.13 -32.24
N ALA A 382 1.06 -0.95 -32.99
CA ALA A 382 1.57 -2.20 -32.45
C ALA A 382 2.62 -1.92 -31.34
N LEU A 383 2.45 -2.52 -30.17
CA LEU A 383 3.36 -2.31 -29.03
C LEU A 383 4.26 -3.52 -28.76
N GLN A 384 5.42 -3.25 -28.18
CA GLN A 384 6.21 -4.26 -27.46
C GLN A 384 6.26 -3.87 -25.99
N ILE A 385 5.86 -4.79 -25.11
CA ILE A 385 5.79 -4.52 -23.67
C ILE A 385 6.52 -5.57 -22.86
N LYS A 386 7.04 -5.14 -21.71
CA LYS A 386 7.68 -6.01 -20.72
C LYS A 386 7.32 -5.55 -19.31
N PRO A 387 6.81 -6.41 -18.41
CA PRO A 387 6.57 -6.05 -17.03
C PRO A 387 7.84 -5.56 -16.33
N ILE A 388 7.72 -4.49 -15.55
CA ILE A 388 8.78 -3.97 -14.69
C ILE A 388 8.44 -4.42 -13.27
N SER A 389 9.19 -5.41 -12.79
CA SER A 389 9.00 -6.05 -11.48
C SER A 389 9.42 -5.15 -10.32
#